data_AF-A0A7C7DSY5-F1
#
_entry.id   AF-A0A7C7DSY5-F1
#
_cell.length_a   1.000
_cell.length_b   1.000
_cell.length_c   1.000
_cell.angle_alpha   90.00
_cell.angle_beta   90.00
_cell.angle_gamma   90.00
#
_symmetry.space_group_name_H-M   'P 1'
#
loop_
_entity.id
_entity.type
_entity.pdbx_description
1 polymer ?
#
loop_
_entity_poly.entity_id
_entity_poly.type
_entity_poly.pdbx_seq_one_letter_code
_entity_poly.pdbx_strand_id
1 'polypeptide(L)'
;MNQMIAIPDDLMVRVEATAQAKGKSTATIVAEALALYVDSVVDGPANAADAPPWLARFGAMAHIGADEHARIRREIEDVFEQIEPEPWQ
;
A
#
# COMPACT_ATOMS: atom_id res chain seq x y z
N MET A 1 -24.34 -0.40 -11.42
CA MET A 1 -25.01 -1.62 -10.89
C MET A 1 -24.82 -1.62 -9.38
N ASN A 2 -25.88 -1.74 -8.58
CA ASN A 2 -25.76 -1.87 -7.13
C ASN A 2 -25.68 -3.38 -6.81
N GLN A 3 -24.52 -3.87 -6.38
CA GLN A 3 -24.36 -5.27 -5.95
C GLN A 3 -24.47 -5.33 -4.43
N MET A 4 -25.30 -6.26 -3.94
CA MET A 4 -25.44 -6.51 -2.50
C MET A 4 -24.38 -7.52 -2.07
N ILE A 5 -23.50 -7.09 -1.17
CA ILE A 5 -22.43 -7.94 -0.61
C ILE A 5 -22.82 -8.28 0.83
N ALA A 6 -22.91 -9.58 1.14
CA ALA A 6 -23.10 -10.04 2.51
C ALA A 6 -21.73 -10.08 3.21
N ILE A 7 -21.59 -9.29 4.27
CA ILE A 7 -20.39 -9.25 5.11
C ILE A 7 -20.78 -9.79 6.49
N PRO A 8 -20.04 -10.75 7.05
CA PRO A 8 -20.25 -11.24 8.42
C PRO A 8 -20.32 -10.11 9.45
N ASP A 9 -21.21 -10.22 10.44
CA ASP A 9 -21.48 -9.15 11.41
C ASP A 9 -20.23 -8.74 12.20
N ASP A 10 -19.38 -9.70 12.58
CA ASP A 10 -18.12 -9.45 13.29
C ASP A 10 -17.13 -8.63 12.44
N LEU A 11 -17.14 -8.84 11.13
CA LEU A 11 -16.34 -8.05 10.18
C LEU A 11 -16.97 -6.69 9.93
N MET A 12 -18.30 -6.58 9.85
CA MET A 12 -19.00 -5.31 9.66
C MET A 12 -18.67 -4.31 10.78
N VAL A 13 -18.66 -4.76 12.04
CA VAL A 13 -18.28 -3.91 13.19
C VAL A 13 -16.89 -3.30 13.01
N ARG A 14 -15.93 -4.08 12.49
CA ARG A 14 -14.56 -3.60 12.24
C ARG A 14 -14.51 -2.61 11.07
N VAL A 15 -15.30 -2.84 10.03
CA VAL A 15 -15.40 -1.93 8.87
C VAL A 15 -15.98 -0.59 9.32
N GLU A 16 -17.05 -0.59 10.11
CA GLU A 16 -17.68 0.62 10.63
C GLU A 16 -16.75 1.42 11.53
N ALA A 17 -16.06 0.75 12.47
CA ALA A 17 -15.05 1.40 13.31
C ALA A 17 -13.94 2.05 12.48
N THR A 18 -13.49 1.37 11.42
CA THR A 18 -12.47 1.89 10.50
C THR A 18 -12.99 3.07 9.67
N ALA A 19 -14.24 2.99 9.23
CA ALA A 19 -14.91 4.05 8.47
C ALA A 19 -15.01 5.34 9.32
N GLN A 20 -15.42 5.21 10.59
CA GLN A 20 -15.48 6.31 11.54
C GLN A 20 -14.08 6.92 11.81
N ALA A 21 -13.08 6.07 12.08
CA ALA A 21 -11.72 6.53 12.34
C ALA A 21 -11.10 7.30 11.15
N LYS A 22 -11.47 6.93 9.92
CA LYS A 22 -10.98 7.55 8.68
C LYS A 22 -11.89 8.65 8.12
N GLY A 23 -13.05 8.91 8.74
CA GLY A 23 -14.05 9.86 8.22
C GLY A 23 -14.61 9.47 6.84
N LYS A 24 -14.67 8.16 6.53
CA LYS A 24 -15.15 7.62 5.24
C LYS A 24 -16.45 6.85 5.41
N SER A 25 -17.16 6.59 4.32
CA SER A 25 -18.32 5.68 4.34
C SER A 25 -17.87 4.21 4.38
N THR A 26 -18.69 3.33 4.97
CA THR A 26 -18.47 1.87 4.96
C THR A 26 -18.29 1.34 3.53
N ALA A 27 -19.10 1.83 2.57
CA ALA A 27 -18.98 1.46 1.17
C ALA A 27 -17.62 1.82 0.56
N THR A 28 -17.08 2.98 0.92
CA THR A 28 -15.73 3.40 0.48
C THR A 28 -14.65 2.47 1.05
N ILE A 29 -14.74 2.10 2.34
CA ILE A 29 -13.78 1.17 2.96
C ILE A 29 -13.82 -0.19 2.26
N VAL A 30 -15.01 -0.72 1.99
CA VAL A 30 -15.19 -2.02 1.31
C VAL A 30 -14.66 -1.94 -0.12
N ALA A 31 -14.91 -0.85 -0.85
CA ALA A 31 -14.41 -0.67 -2.21
C ALA A 31 -12.87 -0.57 -2.25
N GLU A 32 -12.25 0.18 -1.33
CA GLU A 32 -10.79 0.28 -1.22
C GLU A 32 -10.15 -1.08 -0.89
N ALA A 33 -10.75 -1.83 0.04
CA ALA A 33 -10.28 -3.17 0.40
C ALA A 33 -10.39 -4.15 -0.77
N LEU A 34 -11.48 -4.08 -1.54
CA LEU A 34 -11.67 -4.92 -2.72
C LEU A 34 -10.67 -4.56 -3.83
N ALA A 35 -10.42 -3.27 -4.07
CA ALA A 35 -9.43 -2.83 -5.05
C ALA A 35 -8.02 -3.32 -4.68
N LEU A 36 -7.63 -3.22 -3.41
CA LEU A 36 -6.36 -3.76 -2.89
C LEU A 36 -6.26 -5.28 -3.06
N TYR A 37 -7.36 -6.01 -2.82
CA TYR A 37 -7.40 -7.45 -3.01
C TYR A 37 -7.25 -7.84 -4.49
N VAL A 38 -7.94 -7.14 -5.38
CA VAL A 38 -7.84 -7.37 -6.84
C VAL A 38 -6.42 -7.08 -7.34
N ASP A 39 -5.83 -5.96 -6.92
CA ASP A 39 -4.44 -5.61 -7.28
C ASP A 39 -3.44 -6.64 -6.74
N SER A 40 -3.63 -7.13 -5.51
CA SER A 40 -2.69 -8.11 -4.91
C SER A 40 -2.88 -9.55 -5.40
N VAL A 41 -4.09 -9.96 -5.78
CA VAL A 41 -4.43 -11.37 -6.04
C VAL A 41 -4.80 -11.66 -7.50
N VAL A 42 -5.49 -10.73 -8.18
CA VAL A 42 -6.04 -10.96 -9.52
C VAL A 42 -5.10 -10.44 -10.60
N ASP A 43 -4.61 -9.21 -10.45
CA ASP A 43 -3.70 -8.62 -11.43
C ASP A 43 -2.23 -8.93 -11.11
N GLY A 44 -1.94 -9.33 -9.86
CA GLY A 44 -0.59 -9.17 -9.31
C GLY A 44 -0.17 -7.69 -9.34
N PRO A 45 1.02 -7.30 -8.85
CA PRO A 45 1.51 -5.95 -9.14
C PRO A 45 1.42 -5.79 -10.65
N ALA A 46 0.65 -4.82 -11.13
CA ALA A 46 0.01 -4.77 -12.46
C ALA A 46 0.93 -4.87 -13.71
N ASN A 47 2.18 -5.30 -13.54
CA ASN A 47 3.14 -5.68 -14.57
C ASN A 47 3.98 -6.90 -14.15
N ALA A 48 3.46 -7.93 -13.47
CA ALA A 48 4.31 -9.04 -12.97
C ALA A 48 5.15 -9.77 -14.05
N ALA A 49 4.78 -9.65 -15.33
CA ALA A 49 5.58 -10.15 -16.45
C ALA A 49 6.77 -9.25 -16.83
N ASP A 50 6.68 -7.93 -16.63
CA ASP A 50 7.70 -6.92 -17.00
C ASP A 50 8.32 -6.21 -15.78
N ALA A 51 7.80 -6.46 -14.58
CA ALA A 51 8.28 -5.89 -13.34
C ALA A 51 9.53 -6.65 -12.90
N PRO A 52 10.63 -5.95 -12.60
CA PRO A 52 11.84 -6.61 -12.18
C PRO A 52 11.62 -7.40 -10.88
N PRO A 53 12.31 -8.54 -10.66
CA PRO A 53 12.02 -9.49 -9.58
C PRO A 53 12.01 -8.90 -8.16
N TRP A 54 12.68 -7.77 -7.94
CA TRP A 54 12.66 -7.06 -6.66
C TRP A 54 11.29 -6.41 -6.40
N LEU A 55 10.58 -5.91 -7.41
CA LEU A 55 9.27 -5.28 -7.26
C LEU A 55 8.20 -6.28 -6.79
N ALA A 56 8.33 -7.57 -7.10
CA ALA A 56 7.44 -8.62 -6.57
C ALA A 56 7.55 -8.75 -5.04
N ARG A 57 8.71 -8.46 -4.45
CA ARG A 57 8.91 -8.41 -2.99
C ARG A 57 8.50 -7.07 -2.39
N PHE A 58 8.65 -5.98 -3.14
CA PHE A 58 8.31 -4.61 -2.71
C PHE A 58 6.86 -4.20 -3.01
N GLY A 59 6.08 -4.96 -3.78
CA GLY A 59 4.64 -4.75 -3.96
C GLY A 59 3.88 -4.82 -2.64
N ALA A 60 4.41 -5.57 -1.67
CA ALA A 60 3.94 -5.55 -0.29
C ALA A 60 4.09 -4.18 0.40
N MET A 61 4.85 -3.23 -0.17
CA MET A 61 4.99 -1.86 0.31
C MET A 61 4.12 -0.87 -0.47
N ALA A 62 3.26 -1.30 -1.39
CA ALA A 62 2.35 -0.40 -2.12
C ALA A 62 1.38 0.36 -1.19
N HIS A 63 1.15 -0.15 0.02
CA HIS A 63 0.35 0.50 1.06
C HIS A 63 1.11 1.59 1.84
N ILE A 64 2.43 1.71 1.64
CA ILE A 64 3.23 2.80 2.20
C ILE A 64 2.87 4.05 1.41
N GLY A 65 2.25 5.02 2.09
CA GLY A 65 1.82 6.26 1.46
C GLY A 65 3.00 7.07 0.92
N ALA A 66 2.74 7.93 -0.07
CA ALA A 66 3.75 8.79 -0.69
C ALA A 66 4.56 9.61 0.35
N ASP A 67 3.92 9.98 1.46
CA ASP A 67 4.55 10.72 2.56
C ASP A 67 5.62 9.90 3.30
N GLU A 68 5.38 8.60 3.51
CA GLU A 68 6.35 7.72 4.17
C GLU A 68 7.51 7.39 3.22
N HIS A 69 7.24 7.25 1.92
CA HIS A 69 8.30 7.17 0.90
C HIS A 69 9.17 8.44 0.88
N ALA A 70 8.57 9.62 1.03
CA ALA A 70 9.30 10.88 1.10
C ALA A 70 10.16 10.99 2.37
N ARG A 71 9.67 10.51 3.52
CA ARG A 71 10.45 10.46 4.76
C ARG A 71 11.66 9.54 4.62
N ILE A 72 11.44 8.31 4.17
CA ILE A 72 12.51 7.31 3.98
C ILE A 72 13.57 7.83 3.00
N ARG A 73 13.13 8.46 1.89
CA ARG A 73 14.07 9.05 0.92
C ARG A 73 14.94 10.12 1.56
N ARG A 74 14.35 11.03 2.34
CA ARG A 74 15.10 12.09 3.02
C ARG A 74 16.12 11.54 3.99
N GLU A 75 15.73 10.54 4.80
CA GLU A 75 16.66 9.88 5.72
C GLU A 75 17.83 9.20 4.97
N ILE A 76 17.57 8.59 3.82
CA ILE A 76 18.63 8.01 2.98
C ILE A 76 19.55 9.11 2.45
N GLU A 77 19.01 10.18 1.87
CA GLU A 77 19.78 11.30 1.33
C GLU A 77 20.68 11.92 2.41
N ASP A 78 20.12 12.22 3.60
CA ASP A 78 20.86 12.78 4.73
C ASP A 78 22.02 11.87 5.16
N VAL A 79 21.81 10.55 5.17
CA VAL A 79 22.85 9.57 5.54
C VAL A 79 23.95 9.53 4.48
N PHE A 80 23.59 9.52 3.20
CA PHE A 80 24.58 9.41 2.11
C PHE A 80 25.33 10.71 1.84
N GLU A 81 24.75 11.88 2.14
CA GLU A 81 25.45 13.17 2.09
C GLU A 81 26.58 13.26 3.13
N GLN A 82 26.48 12.51 4.24
CA GLN A 82 27.47 12.48 5.30
C GLN A 82 28.63 11.50 5.03
N ILE A 83 28.54 10.67 3.99
CA ILE A 83 29.59 9.73 3.62
C ILE A 83 30.54 10.44 2.66
N GLU A 84 31.73 10.82 3.15
CA GLU A 84 32.80 11.25 2.27
C GLU A 84 33.15 10.11 1.29
N PRO A 85 33.29 10.39 -0.02
CA PRO A 85 33.67 9.37 -0.98
C PRO A 85 35.07 8.86 -0.62
N GLU A 86 35.18 7.57 -0.28
CA GLU A 86 36.49 6.98 -0.06
C GLU A 86 37.33 7.12 -1.34
N PRO A 87 38.56 7.66 -1.25
CA PRO A 87 39.48 7.63 -2.36
C PRO A 87 39.85 6.17 -2.62
N TRP A 88 39.33 5.62 -3.71
CA TRP A 88 39.73 4.29 -4.21
C TRP A 88 41.26 4.18 -4.24
N GLN A 89 41.83 3.28 -3.42
CA GLN A 89 43.25 2.91 -3.44
C GLN A 89 43.51 1.71 -4.33
#